data_AF-A0A2N2Z8H0-F1
#
_entry.id   AF-A0A2N2Z8H0-F1
#
_cell.length_a   1.000
_cell.length_b   1.000
_cell.length_c   1.000
_cell.angle_alpha   90.00
_cell.angle_beta   90.00
_cell.angle_gamma   90.00
#
_symmetry.space_group_name_H-M   'P 1'
#
loop_
_entity.id
_entity.type
_entity.pdbx_description
1 polymer ?
#
loop_
_entity_poly.entity_id
_entity_poly.type
_entity_poly.pdbx_seq_one_letter_code
_entity_poly.pdbx_strand_id
1 'polypeptide(L)'
;INVSNRFIQSYLGFVKGEPFNSKVIGKYDDKLRGLGFVSIIRPTEVEFIPGKARVYTYISGKPASQFSGLIGFSSGENGASSLRFTGDLNLRLVNVFRQGERNTIQWQALGEGTQRVNISSAWSYVLGSRMGFKSHFKLYRRDSTYININPRIGADFFFSNGSSVGIAFDHRSSSTIAANSSINIADFSTNLYQVSFSSGIKNEDVFPIKTLWGSATLGVGTRSSNESTNESSSIRSSVGEINAIVTTYRPLLYNNFVLHLQVQAEMIKSISSTEKNLNFFDNELYRIGGINTLRGFNQESILANAYGIGTFELQYRLQNVLNLYLFYDHAIVSYNFLSSSKNDWPYGVGFGFQLASLGGVLNLSYGLGKGMGEEMKFRNAKIHVGYIASF
;
A
#
# COMPACT_ATOMS: atom_id res chain seq x y z
N ILE A 1 -2.87 -31.39 -0.43
CA ILE A 1 -2.96 -29.91 -0.56
C ILE A 1 -2.47 -29.29 0.75
N ASN A 2 -1.52 -28.35 0.71
CA ASN A 2 -1.04 -27.64 1.90
C ASN A 2 -1.89 -26.39 2.18
N VAL A 3 -3.21 -26.55 2.27
CA VAL A 3 -4.17 -25.49 2.63
C VAL A 3 -5.21 -26.09 3.55
N SER A 4 -5.58 -25.38 4.62
CA SER A 4 -6.63 -25.80 5.54
C SER A 4 -7.99 -25.89 4.84
N ASN A 5 -8.69 -27.01 5.01
CA ASN A 5 -10.06 -27.18 4.50
C ASN A 5 -11.02 -26.14 5.09
N ARG A 6 -10.83 -25.74 6.36
CA ARG A 6 -11.64 -24.70 7.00
C ARG A 6 -11.49 -23.35 6.30
N PHE A 7 -10.26 -22.98 5.95
CA PHE A 7 -10.00 -21.74 5.20
C PHE A 7 -10.72 -21.75 3.85
N ILE A 8 -10.61 -22.85 3.08
CA ILE A 8 -11.26 -22.96 1.77
C ILE A 8 -12.79 -22.85 1.89
N GLN A 9 -13.38 -23.53 2.89
CA GLN A 9 -14.82 -23.44 3.14
C GLN A 9 -15.25 -22.00 3.43
N SER A 10 -14.54 -21.30 4.32
CA SER A 10 -14.86 -19.93 4.70
C SER A 10 -14.65 -18.93 3.57
N TYR A 11 -13.59 -19.10 2.79
CA TYR A 11 -13.29 -18.30 1.60
C TYR A 11 -14.39 -18.44 0.52
N LEU A 12 -14.86 -19.66 0.29
CA LEU A 12 -15.97 -19.93 -0.62
C LEU A 12 -17.31 -19.44 -0.07
N GLY A 13 -17.42 -19.25 1.25
CA GLY A 13 -18.66 -18.99 1.95
C GLY A 13 -19.53 -20.24 2.08
N PHE A 14 -18.91 -21.43 2.04
CA PHE A 14 -19.59 -22.71 2.17
C PHE A 14 -19.89 -23.00 3.64
N VAL A 15 -21.17 -23.18 3.96
CA VAL A 15 -21.64 -23.60 5.29
C VAL A 15 -22.32 -24.96 5.16
N LYS A 16 -21.83 -25.95 5.91
CA LYS A 16 -22.39 -27.30 5.90
C LYS A 16 -23.81 -27.27 6.46
N GLY A 17 -24.78 -27.77 5.68
CA GLY A 17 -26.19 -27.86 6.07
C GLY A 17 -27.09 -26.80 5.43
N GLU A 18 -26.54 -25.82 4.71
CA GLU A 18 -27.35 -24.86 3.95
C GLU A 18 -27.99 -25.50 2.69
N PRO A 19 -29.15 -24.98 2.23
CA PRO A 19 -29.76 -25.41 0.99
C PRO A 19 -28.83 -25.25 -0.21
N PHE A 20 -28.86 -26.23 -1.12
CA PHE A 20 -28.06 -26.20 -2.34
C PHE A 20 -28.39 -24.97 -3.20
N ASN A 21 -27.35 -24.24 -3.63
CA ASN A 21 -27.48 -23.09 -4.52
C ASN A 21 -26.48 -23.18 -5.69
N SER A 22 -26.98 -23.53 -6.87
CA SER A 22 -26.17 -23.67 -8.08
C SER A 22 -25.47 -22.37 -8.50
N LYS A 23 -26.08 -21.20 -8.27
CA LYS A 23 -25.49 -19.89 -8.60
C LYS A 23 -24.27 -19.57 -7.73
N VAL A 24 -24.27 -20.05 -6.49
CA VAL A 24 -23.14 -19.86 -5.56
C VAL A 24 -21.99 -20.78 -5.95
N ILE A 25 -22.29 -22.06 -6.19
CA ILE A 25 -21.29 -23.09 -6.53
C ILE A 25 -20.64 -22.80 -7.89
N GLY A 26 -21.41 -22.30 -8.87
CA GLY A 26 -20.87 -21.91 -10.17
C GLY A 26 -19.80 -20.80 -10.12
N LYS A 27 -19.65 -20.10 -8.99
CA LYS A 27 -18.61 -19.07 -8.78
C LYS A 27 -17.39 -19.58 -8.01
N TYR A 28 -17.37 -20.84 -7.58
CA TYR A 28 -16.30 -21.37 -6.73
C TYR A 28 -14.96 -21.37 -7.45
N ASP A 29 -14.95 -21.80 -8.71
CA ASP A 29 -13.72 -21.84 -9.51
C ASP A 29 -13.14 -20.42 -9.71
N ASP A 30 -13.98 -19.44 -10.04
CA ASP A 30 -13.53 -18.05 -10.19
C ASP A 30 -13.01 -17.45 -8.89
N LYS A 31 -13.67 -17.75 -7.75
CA LYS A 31 -13.16 -17.36 -6.43
C LYS A 31 -11.80 -18.01 -6.16
N LEU A 32 -11.67 -19.33 -6.34
CA LEU A 32 -10.45 -20.07 -6.04
C LEU A 32 -9.25 -19.60 -6.87
N ARG A 33 -9.48 -19.23 -8.15
CA ARG A 33 -8.44 -18.59 -8.99
C ARG A 33 -7.93 -17.28 -8.39
N GLY A 34 -8.79 -16.53 -7.70
CA GLY A 34 -8.46 -15.28 -7.02
C GLY A 34 -7.49 -15.44 -5.82
N LEU A 35 -7.23 -16.65 -5.33
CA LEU A 35 -6.26 -16.87 -4.24
C LEU A 35 -4.81 -16.71 -4.71
N GLY A 36 -4.51 -16.92 -5.99
CA GLY A 36 -3.15 -16.79 -6.55
C GLY A 36 -2.13 -17.87 -6.14
N PHE A 37 -2.33 -18.54 -5.00
CA PHE A 37 -1.49 -19.66 -4.52
C PHE A 37 -2.11 -21.05 -4.78
N VAL A 38 -3.22 -21.10 -5.53
CA VAL A 38 -3.96 -22.31 -5.86
C VAL A 38 -4.25 -22.37 -7.36
N SER A 39 -4.13 -23.55 -7.96
CA SER A 39 -4.60 -23.86 -9.32
C SER A 39 -5.73 -24.87 -9.29
N ILE A 40 -6.69 -24.74 -10.21
CA ILE A 40 -7.81 -25.68 -10.36
C ILE A 40 -7.39 -26.77 -11.34
N ILE A 41 -7.43 -28.02 -10.92
CA ILE A 41 -7.06 -29.18 -11.77
C ILE A 41 -8.26 -29.77 -12.51
N ARG A 42 -9.47 -29.58 -11.97
CA ARG A 42 -10.75 -30.02 -12.56
C ARG A 42 -11.87 -29.07 -12.08
N PRO A 43 -12.88 -28.78 -12.92
CA PRO A 43 -14.02 -27.97 -12.52
C PRO A 43 -14.69 -28.50 -11.25
N THR A 44 -15.27 -27.60 -10.45
CA THR A 44 -16.05 -27.99 -9.27
C THR A 44 -17.23 -28.89 -9.66
N GLU A 45 -17.45 -29.97 -8.90
CA GLU A 45 -18.50 -30.95 -9.17
C GLU A 45 -19.47 -31.11 -8.00
N VAL A 46 -20.69 -31.55 -8.34
CA VAL A 46 -21.76 -31.76 -7.38
C VAL A 46 -22.32 -33.16 -7.54
N GLU A 47 -22.31 -33.92 -6.45
CA GLU A 47 -22.97 -35.22 -6.33
C GLU A 47 -24.27 -35.05 -5.55
N PHE A 48 -25.40 -35.43 -6.16
CA PHE A 48 -26.70 -35.44 -5.50
C PHE A 48 -27.00 -36.81 -4.90
N ILE A 49 -27.36 -36.82 -3.63
CA ILE A 49 -27.70 -38.00 -2.83
C ILE A 49 -29.08 -37.70 -2.22
N PRO A 50 -29.93 -38.70 -1.90
CA PRO A 50 -31.23 -38.42 -1.27
C PRO A 50 -31.12 -37.45 -0.08
N GLY A 51 -31.73 -36.26 -0.24
CA GLY A 51 -31.75 -35.18 0.76
C GLY A 51 -30.45 -34.39 0.93
N LYS A 52 -29.40 -34.62 0.13
CA LYS A 52 -28.08 -33.99 0.28
C LYS A 52 -27.40 -33.70 -1.06
N ALA A 53 -26.58 -32.65 -1.10
CA ALA A 53 -25.64 -32.40 -2.18
C ALA A 53 -24.22 -32.35 -1.61
N ARG A 54 -23.28 -33.07 -2.22
CA ARG A 54 -21.85 -33.02 -1.90
C ARG A 54 -21.14 -32.24 -3.00
N VAL A 55 -20.31 -31.28 -2.59
CA VAL A 55 -19.54 -30.44 -3.52
C VAL A 55 -18.07 -30.84 -3.44
N TYR A 56 -17.46 -31.13 -4.59
CA TYR A 56 -16.06 -31.49 -4.72
C TYR A 56 -15.32 -30.37 -5.45
N THR A 57 -14.28 -29.82 -4.80
CA THR A 57 -13.36 -28.85 -5.41
C THR A 57 -12.02 -29.53 -5.61
N TYR A 58 -11.45 -29.37 -6.80
CA TYR A 58 -10.20 -30.04 -7.18
C TYR A 58 -9.12 -29.00 -7.37
N ILE A 59 -8.32 -28.81 -6.31
CA ILE A 59 -7.30 -27.77 -6.26
C ILE A 59 -5.91 -28.35 -6.02
N SER A 60 -4.88 -27.70 -6.56
CA SER A 60 -3.47 -27.97 -6.29
C SER A 60 -2.76 -26.69 -5.85
N GLY A 61 -1.70 -26.82 -5.05
CA GLY A 61 -0.91 -25.69 -4.60
C GLY A 61 0.02 -25.17 -5.70
N LYS A 62 0.16 -23.85 -5.79
CA LYS A 62 1.11 -23.18 -6.68
C LYS A 62 2.10 -22.34 -5.84
N PRO A 63 3.39 -22.28 -6.20
CA PRO A 63 4.32 -21.32 -5.59
C PRO A 63 3.79 -19.89 -5.70
N ALA A 64 3.78 -19.16 -4.59
CA ALA A 64 3.32 -17.78 -4.52
C ALA A 64 4.17 -16.89 -3.58
N SER A 65 5.12 -17.49 -2.85
CA SER A 65 6.08 -16.78 -2.02
C SER A 65 7.27 -16.30 -2.85
N GLN A 66 7.80 -15.13 -2.53
CA GLN A 66 8.77 -14.40 -3.33
C GLN A 66 9.84 -13.77 -2.44
N PHE A 67 11.07 -13.75 -2.93
CA PHE A 67 12.19 -13.11 -2.25
C PHE A 67 13.08 -12.39 -3.26
N SER A 68 13.46 -11.15 -2.95
CA SER A 68 14.48 -10.42 -3.69
C SER A 68 15.32 -9.57 -2.76
N GLY A 69 16.57 -9.35 -3.14
CA GLY A 69 17.34 -8.28 -2.54
C GLY A 69 18.43 -7.78 -3.46
N LEU A 70 18.88 -6.57 -3.16
CA LEU A 70 20.01 -5.91 -3.77
C LEU A 70 20.89 -5.41 -2.63
N ILE A 71 22.21 -5.54 -2.79
CA ILE A 71 23.19 -4.98 -1.86
C ILE A 71 24.15 -4.12 -2.66
N GLY A 72 24.39 -2.91 -2.17
CA GLY A 72 25.32 -1.95 -2.73
C GLY A 72 26.33 -1.50 -1.69
N PHE A 73 27.53 -1.18 -2.18
CA PHE A 73 28.61 -0.62 -1.38
C PHE A 73 29.05 0.69 -2.03
N SER A 74 29.17 1.75 -1.24
CA SER A 74 29.76 3.01 -1.70
C SER A 74 30.78 3.53 -0.71
N SER A 75 31.83 4.19 -1.23
CA SER A 75 32.79 4.93 -0.41
C SER A 75 32.19 6.27 0.00
N GLY A 76 32.31 6.65 1.28
CA GLY A 76 31.93 8.00 1.71
C GLY A 76 32.78 9.07 1.03
N GLU A 77 32.17 10.21 0.70
CA GLU A 77 32.93 11.41 0.32
C GLU A 77 33.69 11.96 1.53
N ASN A 78 34.90 12.48 1.28
CA ASN A 78 35.88 13.05 2.23
C ASN A 78 36.86 12.10 2.92
N GLY A 79 37.55 11.22 2.18
CA GLY A 79 38.80 10.56 2.64
C GLY A 79 38.70 9.67 3.90
N ALA A 80 37.52 9.60 4.51
CA ALA A 80 37.19 8.75 5.63
C ALA A 80 36.76 7.40 5.08
N SER A 81 37.49 6.36 5.46
CA SER A 81 37.32 4.94 5.17
C SER A 81 36.02 4.34 5.75
N SER A 82 34.90 5.07 5.70
CA SER A 82 33.59 4.57 6.08
C SER A 82 32.92 3.96 4.85
N LEU A 83 32.95 2.62 4.77
CA LEU A 83 32.16 1.86 3.82
C LEU A 83 30.68 2.11 4.12
N ARG A 84 29.94 2.71 3.18
CA ARG A 84 28.49 2.89 3.30
C ARG A 84 27.79 1.70 2.67
N PHE A 85 26.89 1.09 3.44
CA PHE A 85 26.09 -0.05 3.03
C PHE A 85 24.72 0.44 2.56
N THR A 86 24.36 0.10 1.32
CA THR A 86 23.01 0.28 0.79
C THR A 86 22.41 -1.07 0.47
N GLY A 87 21.09 -1.15 0.52
CA GLY A 87 20.44 -2.40 0.16
C GLY A 87 18.93 -2.31 0.14
N ASP A 88 18.32 -3.27 -0.53
CA ASP A 88 16.89 -3.50 -0.56
C ASP A 88 16.68 -5.00 -0.35
N LEU A 89 15.75 -5.36 0.52
CA LEU A 89 15.33 -6.73 0.76
C LEU A 89 13.81 -6.74 0.81
N ASN A 90 13.20 -7.60 0.01
CA ASN A 90 11.76 -7.78 -0.06
C ASN A 90 11.45 -9.28 -0.02
N LEU A 91 10.74 -9.69 1.02
CA LEU A 91 10.29 -11.05 1.24
C LEU A 91 8.77 -11.05 1.36
N ARG A 92 8.09 -11.78 0.49
CA ARG A 92 6.65 -12.01 0.53
C ARG A 92 6.36 -13.50 0.70
N LEU A 93 5.76 -13.87 1.81
CA LEU A 93 5.39 -15.24 2.13
C LEU A 93 3.88 -15.39 2.03
N VAL A 94 3.41 -16.34 1.23
CA VAL A 94 1.99 -16.59 0.98
C VAL A 94 1.64 -18.02 1.37
N ASN A 95 0.68 -18.17 2.29
CA ASN A 95 0.12 -19.45 2.73
C ASN A 95 1.20 -20.47 3.22
N VAL A 96 2.20 -20.00 3.95
CA VAL A 96 3.24 -20.82 4.60
C VAL A 96 2.65 -21.62 5.78
N PHE A 97 1.77 -21.00 6.57
CA PHE A 97 1.04 -21.61 7.70
C PHE A 97 -0.26 -22.29 7.28
N ARG A 98 -0.55 -22.34 5.97
CA ARG A 98 -1.70 -23.05 5.37
C ARG A 98 -3.07 -22.45 5.74
N GLN A 99 -3.11 -21.18 6.15
CA GLN A 99 -4.34 -20.48 6.56
C GLN A 99 -4.69 -19.32 5.62
N GLY A 100 -4.13 -19.31 4.39
CA GLY A 100 -4.33 -18.24 3.42
C GLY A 100 -3.73 -16.90 3.85
N GLU A 101 -2.74 -16.94 4.75
CA GLU A 101 -2.10 -15.75 5.28
C GLU A 101 -1.03 -15.20 4.33
N ARG A 102 -0.80 -13.88 4.42
CA ARG A 102 0.23 -13.17 3.67
C ARG A 102 1.12 -12.41 4.64
N ASN A 103 2.42 -12.67 4.59
CA ASN A 103 3.41 -11.96 5.41
C ASN A 103 4.42 -11.30 4.49
N THR A 104 4.67 -10.02 4.69
CA THR A 104 5.65 -9.26 3.90
C THR A 104 6.66 -8.61 4.83
N ILE A 105 7.94 -8.71 4.48
CA ILE A 105 9.05 -8.02 5.14
C ILE A 105 9.80 -7.26 4.06
N GLN A 106 9.89 -5.95 4.22
CA GLN A 106 10.65 -5.05 3.35
C GLN A 106 11.64 -4.27 4.21
N TRP A 107 12.89 -4.28 3.81
CA TRP A 107 13.94 -3.47 4.41
C TRP A 107 14.67 -2.74 3.31
N GLN A 108 14.84 -1.43 3.47
CA GLN A 108 15.53 -0.59 2.50
C GLN A 108 16.50 0.33 3.24
N ALA A 109 17.73 0.41 2.74
CA ALA A 109 18.74 1.37 3.13
C ALA A 109 19.19 2.12 1.86
N LEU A 110 18.68 3.34 1.69
CA LEU A 110 18.76 4.10 0.44
C LEU A 110 20.06 4.93 0.31
N GLY A 111 20.97 4.83 1.27
CA GLY A 111 22.14 5.69 1.39
C GLY A 111 21.86 6.91 2.28
N GLU A 112 22.93 7.64 2.61
CA GLU A 112 22.92 8.86 3.45
C GLU A 112 22.43 8.71 4.90
N GLY A 113 22.06 7.48 5.32
CA GLY A 113 21.56 7.17 6.65
C GLY A 113 20.04 6.98 6.70
N THR A 114 19.36 7.03 5.55
CA THR A 114 17.94 6.75 5.45
C THR A 114 17.67 5.25 5.42
N GLN A 115 16.83 4.79 6.35
CA GLN A 115 16.47 3.39 6.50
C GLN A 115 14.95 3.23 6.65
N ARG A 116 14.41 2.20 6.01
CA ARG A 116 12.99 1.83 6.08
C ARG A 116 12.84 0.36 6.40
N VAL A 117 11.88 0.06 7.27
CA VAL A 117 11.42 -1.30 7.53
C VAL A 117 9.91 -1.29 7.44
N ASN A 118 9.34 -2.12 6.58
CA ASN A 118 7.91 -2.38 6.54
C ASN A 118 7.68 -3.88 6.75
N ILE A 119 6.97 -4.23 7.81
CA ILE A 119 6.53 -5.59 8.06
C ILE A 119 5.01 -5.58 8.01
N SER A 120 4.40 -6.52 7.31
CA SER A 120 2.95 -6.69 7.32
C SER A 120 2.56 -8.15 7.40
N SER A 121 1.43 -8.41 8.04
CA SER A 121 0.86 -9.73 8.18
C SER A 121 -0.66 -9.62 8.04
N ALA A 122 -1.24 -10.40 7.14
CA ALA A 122 -2.67 -10.42 6.88
C ALA A 122 -3.15 -11.88 6.87
N TRP A 123 -4.03 -12.20 7.80
CA TRP A 123 -4.62 -13.52 7.95
C TRP A 123 -6.10 -13.41 7.67
N SER A 124 -6.56 -14.01 6.59
CA SER A 124 -7.98 -14.01 6.22
C SER A 124 -8.66 -15.28 6.72
N TYR A 125 -9.90 -15.15 7.19
CA TYR A 125 -10.71 -16.28 7.66
C TYR A 125 -10.06 -17.09 8.79
N VAL A 126 -9.52 -16.39 9.78
CA VAL A 126 -8.81 -16.97 10.94
C VAL A 126 -9.68 -18.04 11.60
N LEU A 127 -9.12 -19.23 11.81
CA LEU A 127 -9.80 -20.41 12.37
C LEU A 127 -11.06 -20.86 11.59
N GLY A 128 -11.22 -20.45 10.32
CA GLY A 128 -12.41 -20.72 9.52
C GLY A 128 -13.60 -19.79 9.83
N SER A 129 -13.38 -18.71 10.56
CA SER A 129 -14.40 -17.68 10.77
C SER A 129 -14.48 -16.72 9.56
N ARG A 130 -15.42 -15.78 9.57
CA ARG A 130 -15.45 -14.64 8.64
C ARG A 130 -14.54 -13.48 9.09
N MET A 131 -13.69 -13.71 10.09
CA MET A 131 -12.80 -12.68 10.63
C MET A 131 -11.41 -12.77 10.02
N GLY A 132 -10.77 -11.63 9.88
CA GLY A 132 -9.36 -11.51 9.52
C GLY A 132 -8.58 -10.77 10.60
N PHE A 133 -7.27 -10.99 10.61
CA PHE A 133 -6.31 -10.26 11.43
C PHE A 133 -5.32 -9.55 10.51
N LYS A 134 -5.03 -8.28 10.81
CA LYS A 134 -4.04 -7.47 10.11
C LYS A 134 -3.06 -6.87 11.11
N SER A 135 -1.79 -6.94 10.78
CA SER A 135 -0.72 -6.24 11.49
C SER A 135 0.18 -5.55 10.47
N HIS A 136 0.58 -4.33 10.78
CA HIS A 136 1.55 -3.57 10.01
C HIS A 136 2.51 -2.88 10.97
N PHE A 137 3.79 -2.87 10.62
CA PHE A 137 4.81 -2.15 11.35
C PHE A 137 5.66 -1.41 10.33
N LYS A 138 5.74 -0.10 10.49
CA LYS A 138 6.61 0.77 9.69
C LYS A 138 7.62 1.44 10.59
N LEU A 139 8.90 1.35 10.24
CA LEU A 139 9.97 2.15 10.80
C LEU A 139 10.59 2.95 9.67
N TYR A 140 10.75 4.26 9.91
CA TYR A 140 11.43 5.15 9.00
C TYR A 140 12.45 5.96 9.78
N ARG A 141 13.71 5.82 9.43
CA ARG A 141 14.80 6.63 9.95
C ARG A 141 15.31 7.53 8.86
N ARG A 142 15.43 8.82 9.16
CA ARG A 142 16.14 9.79 8.32
C ARG A 142 17.43 10.16 9.01
N ASP A 143 18.53 9.60 8.50
CA ASP A 143 19.90 9.91 8.86
C ASP A 143 20.10 10.00 10.39
N SER A 144 20.47 11.18 10.88
CA SER A 144 20.52 11.56 12.30
C SER A 144 19.47 12.61 12.67
N THR A 145 18.43 12.82 11.87
CA THR A 145 17.39 13.83 12.16
C THR A 145 16.28 13.27 13.04
N TYR A 146 15.59 12.21 12.62
CA TYR A 146 14.51 11.60 13.39
C TYR A 146 14.25 10.13 13.00
N ILE A 147 13.56 9.43 13.90
CA ILE A 147 13.02 8.09 13.67
C ILE A 147 11.51 8.13 13.88
N ASN A 148 10.75 7.59 12.93
CA ASN A 148 9.31 7.35 13.04
C ASN A 148 9.04 5.86 13.20
N ILE A 149 8.15 5.52 14.11
CA ILE A 149 7.67 4.16 14.37
C ILE A 149 6.15 4.15 14.26
N ASN A 150 5.60 3.23 13.48
CA ASN A 150 4.17 3.14 13.22
C ASN A 150 3.67 1.68 13.20
N PRO A 151 3.42 1.08 14.38
CA PRO A 151 2.67 -0.15 14.49
C PRO A 151 1.16 0.10 14.32
N ARG A 152 0.52 -0.78 13.57
CA ARG A 152 -0.92 -0.81 13.35
C ARG A 152 -1.42 -2.24 13.45
N ILE A 153 -2.43 -2.47 14.27
CA ILE A 153 -3.08 -3.77 14.44
C ILE A 153 -4.57 -3.63 14.18
N GLY A 154 -5.19 -4.63 13.58
CA GLY A 154 -6.60 -4.56 13.25
C GLY A 154 -7.22 -5.91 12.97
N ALA A 155 -8.54 -5.90 12.87
CA ALA A 155 -9.35 -7.05 12.52
C ALA A 155 -10.32 -6.66 11.41
N ASP A 156 -10.57 -7.58 10.49
CA ASP A 156 -11.59 -7.43 9.45
C ASP A 156 -12.72 -8.43 9.66
N PHE A 157 -13.90 -8.06 9.18
CA PHE A 157 -15.01 -8.96 8.96
C PHE A 157 -15.31 -9.01 7.45
N PHE A 158 -15.30 -10.21 6.88
CA PHE A 158 -15.54 -10.45 5.46
C PHE A 158 -17.00 -10.82 5.19
N PHE A 159 -17.63 -10.10 4.26
CA PHE A 159 -18.97 -10.39 3.78
C PHE A 159 -18.96 -11.39 2.62
N SER A 160 -20.08 -12.07 2.40
CA SER A 160 -20.22 -13.08 1.33
C SER A 160 -20.09 -12.50 -0.08
N ASN A 161 -20.34 -11.21 -0.25
CA ASN A 161 -20.20 -10.47 -1.51
C ASN A 161 -18.74 -10.07 -1.82
N GLY A 162 -17.79 -10.35 -0.94
CA GLY A 162 -16.36 -10.00 -1.08
C GLY A 162 -15.97 -8.65 -0.48
N SER A 163 -16.93 -7.87 0.05
CA SER A 163 -16.62 -6.67 0.81
C SER A 163 -16.09 -7.01 2.20
N SER A 164 -15.42 -6.06 2.84
CA SER A 164 -14.99 -6.18 4.24
C SER A 164 -15.20 -4.88 5.01
N VAL A 165 -15.48 -5.00 6.30
CA VAL A 165 -15.37 -3.91 7.28
C VAL A 165 -14.26 -4.25 8.24
N GLY A 166 -13.41 -3.29 8.57
CA GLY A 166 -12.31 -3.50 9.51
C GLY A 166 -12.26 -2.44 10.59
N ILE A 167 -11.77 -2.83 11.75
CA ILE A 167 -11.38 -1.94 12.84
C ILE A 167 -9.88 -2.05 13.07
N ALA A 168 -9.22 -0.94 13.35
CA ALA A 168 -7.78 -0.92 13.60
C ALA A 168 -7.38 0.11 14.65
N PHE A 169 -6.28 -0.18 15.33
CA PHE A 169 -5.55 0.75 16.18
C PHE A 169 -4.20 1.06 15.51
N ASP A 170 -3.94 2.34 15.26
CA ASP A 170 -2.77 2.86 14.55
C ASP A 170 -2.02 3.81 15.51
N HIS A 171 -0.84 3.39 15.96
CA HIS A 171 0.01 4.20 16.82
C HIS A 171 1.18 4.74 16.00
N ARG A 172 1.43 6.04 16.06
CA ARG A 172 2.52 6.72 15.37
C ARG A 172 3.33 7.49 16.37
N SER A 173 4.63 7.25 16.42
CA SER A 173 5.53 8.01 17.25
C SER A 173 6.75 8.46 16.45
N SER A 174 7.33 9.58 16.88
CA SER A 174 8.61 10.04 16.38
C SER A 174 9.49 10.55 17.50
N SER A 175 10.79 10.28 17.36
CA SER A 175 11.84 10.80 18.23
C SER A 175 12.86 11.53 17.37
N THR A 176 13.13 12.78 17.73
CA THR A 176 14.16 13.64 17.15
C THR A 176 15.52 13.26 17.73
N ILE A 177 16.53 13.17 16.85
CA ILE A 177 17.90 12.73 17.19
C ILE A 177 18.86 13.92 17.20
N ALA A 178 18.66 14.89 16.29
CA ALA A 178 19.44 16.12 16.23
C ALA A 178 18.50 17.33 16.37
N ALA A 179 18.74 18.14 17.39
CA ALA A 179 18.04 19.41 17.61
C ALA A 179 18.61 20.48 16.67
N ASN A 180 18.23 20.44 15.39
CA ASN A 180 18.50 21.54 14.47
C ASN A 180 17.34 22.53 14.50
N SER A 181 17.60 23.74 14.96
CA SER A 181 16.63 24.85 15.12
C SER A 181 16.01 25.37 13.82
N SER A 182 16.49 24.91 12.66
CA SER A 182 16.04 25.35 11.33
C SER A 182 15.02 24.41 10.67
N ILE A 183 14.73 23.25 11.26
CA ILE A 183 13.80 22.25 10.71
C ILE A 183 12.58 22.14 11.63
N ASN A 184 11.38 22.18 11.06
CA ASN A 184 10.11 22.07 11.79
C ASN A 184 9.81 20.60 12.15
N ILE A 185 10.64 20.00 13.01
CA ILE A 185 10.51 18.63 13.51
C ILE A 185 10.36 18.62 15.03
N ALA A 186 9.57 17.67 15.54
CA ALA A 186 9.37 17.52 16.98
C ALA A 186 9.05 16.08 17.37
N ASP A 187 9.24 15.76 18.65
CA ASP A 187 8.77 14.49 19.19
C ASP A 187 7.24 14.50 19.22
N PHE A 188 6.64 13.42 18.71
CA PHE A 188 5.19 13.27 18.72
C PHE A 188 4.76 11.84 19.00
N SER A 189 3.52 11.70 19.48
CA SER A 189 2.82 10.44 19.65
C SER A 189 1.36 10.64 19.28
N THR A 190 0.87 9.83 18.34
CA THR A 190 -0.50 9.86 17.87
C THR A 190 -1.10 8.46 17.96
N ASN A 191 -2.26 8.34 18.59
CA ASN A 191 -3.04 7.11 18.69
C ASN A 191 -4.35 7.29 17.93
N LEU A 192 -4.57 6.51 16.88
CA LEU A 192 -5.76 6.56 16.04
C LEU A 192 -6.56 5.26 16.14
N TYR A 193 -7.86 5.40 16.33
CA TYR A 193 -8.84 4.33 16.18
C TYR A 193 -9.50 4.49 14.83
N GLN A 194 -9.39 3.45 13.99
CA GLN A 194 -9.79 3.49 12.60
C GLN A 194 -10.91 2.48 12.32
N VAL A 195 -11.85 2.90 11.48
CA VAL A 195 -12.84 2.03 10.83
C VAL A 195 -12.59 2.08 9.33
N SER A 196 -12.62 0.93 8.68
CA SER A 196 -12.38 0.80 7.25
C SER A 196 -13.48 -0.01 6.57
N PHE A 197 -13.75 0.33 5.32
CA PHE A 197 -14.60 -0.44 4.42
C PHE A 197 -13.84 -0.69 3.12
N SER A 198 -13.88 -1.92 2.62
CA SER A 198 -13.32 -2.25 1.31
C SER A 198 -14.28 -3.10 0.50
N SER A 199 -14.28 -2.92 -0.82
CA SER A 199 -15.16 -3.65 -1.72
C SER A 199 -14.61 -3.71 -3.14
N GLY A 200 -15.07 -4.69 -3.89
CA GLY A 200 -14.68 -4.91 -5.29
C GLY A 200 -13.76 -6.11 -5.47
N ILE A 201 -13.25 -6.26 -6.69
CA ILE A 201 -12.44 -7.40 -7.10
C ILE A 201 -10.99 -6.96 -7.07
N LYS A 202 -10.24 -7.40 -6.05
CA LYS A 202 -8.79 -7.20 -6.00
C LYS A 202 -8.12 -8.29 -6.84
N ASN A 203 -7.48 -7.90 -7.94
CA ASN A 203 -6.67 -8.82 -8.73
C ASN A 203 -5.19 -8.63 -8.36
N GLU A 204 -4.51 -9.74 -8.06
CA GLU A 204 -3.10 -9.78 -7.66
C GLU A 204 -2.18 -10.22 -8.82
N ASP A 205 -2.74 -10.34 -10.03
CA ASP A 205 -1.96 -10.53 -11.25
C ASP A 205 -0.98 -9.37 -11.45
N VAL A 206 0.20 -9.67 -11.99
CA VAL A 206 1.21 -8.67 -12.35
C VAL A 206 0.65 -7.59 -13.27
N PHE A 207 -0.20 -7.97 -14.23
CA PHE A 207 -0.88 -7.06 -15.15
C PHE A 207 -2.40 -7.29 -15.16
N PRO A 208 -3.15 -6.69 -14.19
CA PRO A 208 -4.59 -6.89 -14.08
C PRO A 208 -5.35 -6.35 -15.29
N ILE A 209 -6.09 -7.19 -16.02
CA ILE A 209 -6.82 -6.74 -17.23
C ILE A 209 -8.13 -6.02 -16.87
N LYS A 210 -8.85 -6.55 -15.88
CA LYS A 210 -10.13 -6.03 -15.44
C LYS A 210 -10.21 -6.07 -13.93
N THR A 211 -10.42 -4.91 -13.31
CA THR A 211 -10.48 -4.77 -11.85
C THR A 211 -11.26 -3.52 -11.51
N LEU A 212 -12.05 -3.58 -10.44
CA LEU A 212 -12.60 -2.42 -9.76
C LEU A 212 -12.53 -2.73 -8.28
N TRP A 213 -11.71 -2.00 -7.55
CA TRP A 213 -11.52 -2.17 -6.13
C TRP A 213 -11.41 -0.80 -5.47
N GLY A 214 -11.95 -0.68 -4.26
CA GLY A 214 -11.77 0.52 -3.47
C GLY A 214 -11.83 0.24 -1.98
N SER A 215 -11.25 1.17 -1.22
CA SER A 215 -11.31 1.19 0.22
C SER A 215 -11.37 2.61 0.76
N ALA A 216 -12.05 2.78 1.87
CA ALA A 216 -12.06 4.01 2.65
C ALA A 216 -11.79 3.68 4.11
N THR A 217 -11.03 4.54 4.78
CA THR A 217 -10.70 4.45 6.19
C THR A 217 -10.96 5.80 6.85
N LEU A 218 -11.67 5.78 7.97
CA LEU A 218 -11.89 6.93 8.83
C LEU A 218 -11.22 6.66 10.17
N GLY A 219 -10.47 7.63 10.67
CA GLY A 219 -9.73 7.55 11.92
C GLY A 219 -10.03 8.72 12.83
N VAL A 220 -10.12 8.47 14.14
CA VAL A 220 -10.18 9.51 15.17
C VAL A 220 -9.24 9.14 16.30
N GLY A 221 -8.65 10.13 16.95
CA GLY A 221 -7.62 9.83 17.93
C GLY A 221 -7.08 11.04 18.68
N THR A 222 -6.00 10.78 19.43
CA THR A 222 -5.29 11.80 20.20
C THR A 222 -3.86 11.91 19.72
N ARG A 223 -3.36 13.13 19.71
CA ARG A 223 -2.00 13.51 19.36
C ARG A 223 -1.39 14.27 20.53
N SER A 224 -0.16 13.96 20.87
CA SER A 224 0.69 14.67 21.82
C SER A 224 2.00 15.04 21.13
N SER A 225 2.45 16.28 21.25
CA SER A 225 3.73 16.73 20.69
C SER A 225 4.48 17.65 21.66
N ASN A 226 5.81 17.60 21.65
CA ASN A 226 6.67 18.44 22.48
C ASN A 226 7.51 19.36 21.60
N GLU A 227 7.30 20.68 21.68
CA GLU A 227 7.93 21.68 20.80
C GLU A 227 9.40 21.97 21.14
N SER A 228 9.87 21.68 22.35
CA SER A 228 11.29 21.85 22.69
C SER A 228 11.79 20.78 23.65
N THR A 229 13.07 20.43 23.52
CA THR A 229 13.78 19.55 24.46
C THR A 229 13.98 20.18 25.84
N ASN A 230 13.69 21.48 26.01
CA ASN A 230 14.01 22.25 27.22
C ASN A 230 12.80 22.82 27.97
N GLU A 231 11.58 22.79 27.41
CA GLU A 231 10.35 23.21 28.09
C GLU A 231 9.26 22.15 28.00
N SER A 232 8.68 21.83 29.16
CA SER A 232 7.72 20.74 29.40
C SER A 232 6.29 21.02 28.89
N SER A 233 6.11 21.87 27.88
CA SER A 233 4.79 22.15 27.31
C SER A 233 4.42 21.09 26.26
N SER A 234 3.79 20.01 26.72
CA SER A 234 3.21 19.01 25.81
C SER A 234 1.89 19.54 25.24
N ILE A 235 1.83 19.74 23.93
CA ILE A 235 0.59 20.09 23.24
C ILE A 235 -0.22 18.81 23.05
N ARG A 236 -1.50 18.84 23.45
CA ARG A 236 -2.44 17.73 23.22
C ARG A 236 -3.59 18.17 22.33
N SER A 237 -3.91 17.34 21.36
CA SER A 237 -5.01 17.60 20.41
C SER A 237 -5.73 16.32 20.01
N SER A 238 -7.03 16.44 19.74
CA SER A 238 -7.79 15.39 19.08
C SER A 238 -7.63 15.52 17.57
N VAL A 239 -7.36 14.42 16.89
CA VAL A 239 -7.10 14.38 15.45
C VAL A 239 -8.12 13.49 14.73
N GLY A 240 -8.42 13.87 13.50
CA GLY A 240 -9.20 13.08 12.55
C GLY A 240 -8.37 12.75 11.32
N GLU A 241 -8.57 11.56 10.79
CA GLU A 241 -7.91 11.07 9.58
C GLU A 241 -8.92 10.46 8.62
N ILE A 242 -8.74 10.74 7.33
CA ILE A 242 -9.50 10.12 6.26
C ILE A 242 -8.51 9.63 5.21
N ASN A 243 -8.66 8.37 4.79
CA ASN A 243 -7.96 7.78 3.66
C ASN A 243 -9.00 7.16 2.72
N ALA A 244 -8.84 7.35 1.42
CA ALA A 244 -9.66 6.70 0.41
C ALA A 244 -8.83 6.37 -0.83
N ILE A 245 -9.06 5.20 -1.40
CA ILE A 245 -8.44 4.77 -2.65
C ILE A 245 -9.46 4.00 -3.48
N VAL A 246 -9.50 4.29 -4.78
CA VAL A 246 -10.28 3.56 -5.77
C VAL A 246 -9.37 3.30 -6.96
N THR A 247 -9.37 2.08 -7.48
CA THR A 247 -8.56 1.68 -8.63
C THR A 247 -9.41 0.85 -9.58
N THR A 248 -9.32 1.16 -10.88
CA THR A 248 -9.99 0.40 -11.93
C THR A 248 -9.04 0.16 -13.10
N TYR A 249 -9.10 -1.07 -13.61
CA TYR A 249 -8.50 -1.48 -14.89
C TYR A 249 -9.63 -1.88 -15.82
N ARG A 250 -9.66 -1.30 -17.02
CA ARG A 250 -10.69 -1.57 -18.03
C ARG A 250 -10.04 -1.90 -19.36
N PRO A 251 -10.26 -3.10 -19.92
CA PRO A 251 -9.74 -3.41 -21.24
C PRO A 251 -10.46 -2.56 -22.31
N LEU A 252 -9.68 -2.10 -23.28
CA LEU A 252 -10.10 -1.46 -24.51
C LEU A 252 -9.62 -2.35 -25.66
N LEU A 253 -10.35 -2.42 -26.79
CA LEU A 253 -9.91 -3.04 -28.06
C LEU A 253 -9.16 -4.39 -27.90
N TYR A 254 -9.89 -5.51 -27.82
CA TYR A 254 -9.33 -6.88 -27.78
C TYR A 254 -8.35 -7.19 -26.62
N ASN A 255 -8.45 -6.48 -25.49
CA ASN A 255 -7.68 -6.67 -24.24
C ASN A 255 -6.18 -6.28 -24.29
N ASN A 256 -5.65 -5.88 -25.45
CA ASN A 256 -4.27 -5.41 -25.55
C ASN A 256 -4.11 -3.99 -25.00
N PHE A 257 -5.14 -3.14 -25.14
CA PHE A 257 -5.17 -1.84 -24.50
C PHE A 257 -5.91 -1.92 -23.17
N VAL A 258 -5.38 -1.28 -22.14
CA VAL A 258 -6.02 -1.22 -20.83
C VAL A 258 -5.98 0.21 -20.33
N LEU A 259 -7.14 0.71 -19.94
CA LEU A 259 -7.26 1.97 -19.23
C LEU A 259 -7.12 1.70 -17.74
N HIS A 260 -6.11 2.28 -17.10
CA HIS A 260 -5.93 2.26 -15.67
C HIS A 260 -6.26 3.64 -15.10
N LEU A 261 -7.22 3.69 -14.18
CA LEU A 261 -7.59 4.88 -13.44
C LEU A 261 -7.46 4.60 -11.94
N GLN A 262 -6.84 5.50 -11.22
CA GLN A 262 -6.74 5.44 -9.77
C GLN A 262 -7.00 6.81 -9.18
N VAL A 263 -7.71 6.84 -8.06
CA VAL A 263 -7.85 8.04 -7.23
C VAL A 263 -7.47 7.63 -5.82
N GLN A 264 -6.58 8.40 -5.20
CA GLN A 264 -6.19 8.23 -3.81
C GLN A 264 -6.21 9.58 -3.09
N ALA A 265 -6.70 9.62 -1.86
CA ALA A 265 -6.74 10.82 -1.06
C ALA A 265 -6.49 10.48 0.41
N GLU A 266 -5.69 11.31 1.07
CA GLU A 266 -5.40 11.20 2.49
C GLU A 266 -5.40 12.59 3.13
N MET A 267 -5.96 12.68 4.33
CA MET A 267 -6.01 13.92 5.09
C MET A 267 -5.92 13.61 6.57
N ILE A 268 -5.08 14.35 7.28
CA ILE A 268 -5.04 14.38 8.74
C ILE A 268 -5.22 15.83 9.22
N LYS A 269 -6.06 16.03 10.24
CA LYS A 269 -6.34 17.35 10.79
C LYS A 269 -6.60 17.29 12.28
N SER A 270 -6.17 18.32 13.01
CA SER A 270 -6.60 18.56 14.37
C SER A 270 -8.07 19.01 14.39
N ILE A 271 -8.92 18.29 15.12
CA ILE A 271 -10.36 18.57 15.27
C ILE A 271 -10.59 19.48 16.50
N SER A 272 -9.82 19.27 17.57
CA SER A 272 -9.92 20.04 18.80
C SER A 272 -8.57 20.08 19.49
N SER A 273 -8.25 21.21 20.13
CA SER A 273 -6.94 21.50 20.69
C SER A 273 -7.06 22.45 21.87
N THR A 274 -6.13 22.33 22.81
CA THR A 274 -5.91 23.33 23.88
C THR A 274 -5.33 24.65 23.34
N GLU A 275 -4.73 24.65 22.15
CA GLU A 275 -4.13 25.83 21.50
C GLU A 275 -4.71 26.12 20.10
N LYS A 276 -4.69 27.41 19.71
CA LYS A 276 -5.37 27.94 18.51
C LYS A 276 -4.65 27.67 17.17
N ASN A 277 -3.35 27.37 17.17
CA ASN A 277 -2.57 27.14 15.94
C ASN A 277 -1.70 25.89 16.08
N LEU A 278 -2.26 24.72 15.77
CA LEU A 278 -1.48 23.47 15.72
C LEU A 278 -1.22 23.06 14.29
N ASN A 279 -0.07 23.48 13.79
CA ASN A 279 0.47 22.91 12.58
C ASN A 279 1.15 21.57 12.91
N PHE A 280 0.95 20.57 12.06
CA PHE A 280 1.71 19.32 12.12
C PHE A 280 3.19 19.60 11.78
N PHE A 281 4.10 18.92 12.48
CA PHE A 281 5.52 18.95 12.18
C PHE A 281 5.84 18.17 10.91
N ASP A 282 6.95 18.48 10.25
CA ASP A 282 7.36 17.89 8.97
C ASP A 282 7.57 16.36 9.05
N ASN A 283 7.94 15.87 10.23
CA ASN A 283 8.06 14.44 10.51
C ASN A 283 6.70 13.73 10.70
N GLU A 284 5.60 14.47 10.86
CA GLU A 284 4.22 13.95 10.91
C GLU A 284 3.50 13.94 9.56
N LEU A 285 3.97 14.75 8.60
CA LEU A 285 3.31 14.93 7.31
C LEU A 285 3.46 13.71 6.39
N TYR A 286 2.46 13.54 5.52
CA TYR A 286 2.54 12.60 4.40
C TYR A 286 3.65 13.02 3.44
N ARG A 287 4.30 12.04 2.83
CA ARG A 287 5.35 12.25 1.83
C ARG A 287 4.89 11.72 0.49
N ILE A 288 4.71 12.61 -0.47
CA ILE A 288 4.30 12.28 -1.84
C ILE A 288 5.36 12.75 -2.85
N GLY A 289 5.20 12.34 -4.09
CA GLY A 289 6.21 12.48 -5.15
C GLY A 289 6.91 11.16 -5.46
N GLY A 290 7.27 10.97 -6.73
CA GLY A 290 7.96 9.79 -7.22
C GLY A 290 7.04 8.72 -7.79
N ILE A 291 7.57 7.50 -7.94
CA ILE A 291 6.96 6.43 -8.75
C ILE A 291 5.60 5.93 -8.23
N ASN A 292 5.37 6.02 -6.92
CA ASN A 292 4.19 5.44 -6.26
C ASN A 292 3.04 6.44 -6.07
N THR A 293 3.25 7.73 -6.29
CA THR A 293 2.25 8.77 -5.98
C THR A 293 2.11 9.78 -7.10
N LEU A 294 3.08 10.68 -7.27
CA LEU A 294 3.04 11.76 -8.26
C LEU A 294 4.33 11.75 -9.08
N ARG A 295 4.27 11.16 -10.28
CA ARG A 295 5.43 11.03 -11.17
C ARG A 295 5.81 12.38 -11.76
N GLY A 296 7.09 12.49 -12.15
CA GLY A 296 7.69 13.77 -12.58
C GLY A 296 8.23 14.64 -11.44
N PHE A 297 8.05 14.22 -10.18
CA PHE A 297 8.62 14.84 -8.98
C PHE A 297 9.62 13.90 -8.32
N ASN A 298 10.54 14.43 -7.50
CA ASN A 298 11.47 13.59 -6.74
C ASN A 298 10.69 12.70 -5.75
N GLN A 299 11.27 11.54 -5.41
CA GLN A 299 10.66 10.60 -4.47
C GLN A 299 10.44 11.26 -3.10
N GLU A 300 9.20 11.26 -2.60
CA GLU A 300 8.84 11.74 -1.25
C GLU A 300 9.25 13.20 -0.95
N SER A 301 9.41 14.03 -1.98
CA SER A 301 9.88 15.41 -1.81
C SER A 301 8.80 16.40 -1.37
N ILE A 302 7.53 16.03 -1.48
CA ILE A 302 6.40 16.90 -1.14
C ILE A 302 5.82 16.45 0.20
N LEU A 303 5.87 17.34 1.19
CA LEU A 303 5.26 17.13 2.50
C LEU A 303 3.86 17.73 2.54
N ALA A 304 2.87 16.96 2.99
CA ALA A 304 1.47 17.39 2.99
C ALA A 304 0.71 16.85 4.19
N ASN A 305 -0.20 17.64 4.77
CA ASN A 305 -1.17 17.14 5.75
C ASN A 305 -2.47 16.68 5.08
N ALA A 306 -2.71 17.09 3.83
CA ALA A 306 -3.77 16.57 3.00
C ALA A 306 -3.34 16.52 1.53
N TYR A 307 -3.73 15.46 0.82
CA TYR A 307 -3.58 15.40 -0.62
C TYR A 307 -4.69 14.55 -1.26
N GLY A 308 -4.96 14.82 -2.54
CA GLY A 308 -5.72 13.95 -3.41
C GLY A 308 -4.99 13.82 -4.75
N ILE A 309 -4.80 12.61 -5.24
CA ILE A 309 -4.11 12.31 -6.50
C ILE A 309 -5.04 11.48 -7.38
N GLY A 310 -5.25 11.94 -8.62
CA GLY A 310 -5.87 11.19 -9.70
C GLY A 310 -4.82 10.76 -10.71
N THR A 311 -4.77 9.47 -11.02
CA THR A 311 -3.87 8.85 -11.99
C THR A 311 -4.68 8.34 -13.17
N PHE A 312 -4.27 8.75 -14.37
CA PHE A 312 -4.78 8.27 -15.64
C PHE A 312 -3.64 7.58 -16.40
N GLU A 313 -3.83 6.33 -16.80
CA GLU A 313 -2.85 5.57 -17.56
C GLU A 313 -3.49 4.87 -18.76
N LEU A 314 -2.93 5.10 -19.94
CA LEU A 314 -3.23 4.34 -21.14
C LEU A 314 -2.13 3.30 -21.36
N GLN A 315 -2.48 2.04 -21.19
CA GLN A 315 -1.55 0.91 -21.20
C GLN A 315 -1.71 0.06 -22.46
N TYR A 316 -0.60 -0.37 -23.05
CA TYR A 316 -0.54 -1.35 -24.14
C TYR A 316 0.28 -2.57 -23.70
N ARG A 317 -0.35 -3.74 -23.71
CA ARG A 317 0.18 -4.98 -23.16
C ARG A 317 0.47 -6.01 -24.24
N LEU A 318 1.69 -6.53 -24.23
CA LEU A 318 2.11 -7.64 -25.08
C LEU A 318 2.33 -8.89 -24.22
N GLN A 319 1.51 -9.91 -24.47
CA GLN A 319 1.65 -11.27 -23.94
C GLN A 319 1.82 -11.36 -22.40
N ASN A 320 1.31 -10.38 -21.65
CA ASN A 320 1.52 -10.26 -20.20
C ASN A 320 3.01 -10.24 -19.78
N VAL A 321 3.92 -9.89 -20.69
CA VAL A 321 5.37 -9.76 -20.44
C VAL A 321 5.77 -8.30 -20.43
N LEU A 322 5.31 -7.53 -21.41
CA LEU A 322 5.62 -6.12 -21.56
C LEU A 322 4.34 -5.28 -21.43
N ASN A 323 4.39 -4.24 -20.61
CA ASN A 323 3.35 -3.23 -20.51
C ASN A 323 3.97 -1.86 -20.80
N LEU A 324 3.63 -1.25 -21.93
CA LEU A 324 4.00 0.12 -22.28
C LEU A 324 2.88 1.05 -21.82
N TYR A 325 3.18 2.20 -21.24
CA TYR A 325 2.12 3.09 -20.77
C TYR A 325 2.45 4.57 -20.95
N LEU A 326 1.41 5.35 -21.19
CA LEU A 326 1.37 6.80 -21.05
C LEU A 326 0.63 7.13 -19.76
N PHE A 327 1.10 8.12 -19.02
CA PHE A 327 0.47 8.52 -17.77
C PHE A 327 0.25 10.03 -17.64
N TYR A 328 -0.77 10.36 -16.87
CA TYR A 328 -1.05 11.67 -16.34
C TYR A 328 -1.48 11.55 -14.89
N ASP A 329 -0.72 12.18 -13.99
CA ASP A 329 -1.01 12.24 -12.56
C ASP A 329 -1.37 13.69 -12.23
N HIS A 330 -2.49 13.93 -11.55
CA HIS A 330 -2.89 15.25 -11.09
C HIS A 330 -3.13 15.21 -9.58
N ALA A 331 -2.51 16.12 -8.85
CA ALA A 331 -2.64 16.21 -7.41
C ALA A 331 -3.23 17.54 -6.96
N ILE A 332 -3.98 17.52 -5.87
CA ILE A 332 -4.32 18.68 -5.05
C ILE A 332 -3.64 18.46 -3.71
N VAL A 333 -2.81 19.40 -3.27
CA VAL A 333 -1.95 19.26 -2.10
C VAL A 333 -2.17 20.42 -1.16
N SER A 334 -2.40 20.13 0.11
CA SER A 334 -2.37 21.10 1.21
C SER A 334 -1.11 20.90 2.03
N TYR A 335 -0.37 21.97 2.29
CA TYR A 335 0.89 21.95 3.03
C TYR A 335 1.06 23.20 3.89
N ASN A 336 1.92 23.09 4.91
CA ASN A 336 2.26 24.20 5.79
C ASN A 336 3.38 25.03 5.17
N PHE A 337 3.20 26.34 5.07
CA PHE A 337 4.22 27.29 4.59
C PHE A 337 4.18 28.56 5.44
N LEU A 338 5.30 28.90 6.09
CA LEU A 338 5.41 30.07 6.99
C LEU A 338 4.24 30.15 7.99
N SER A 339 3.92 29.02 8.64
CA SER A 339 2.82 28.89 9.61
C SER A 339 1.41 29.13 9.06
N SER A 340 1.24 29.14 7.73
CA SER A 340 -0.06 29.23 7.04
C SER A 340 -0.27 28.01 6.14
N SER A 341 -1.52 27.56 6.03
CA SER A 341 -1.90 26.47 5.11
C SER A 341 -2.02 27.00 3.68
N LYS A 342 -1.33 26.36 2.74
CA LYS A 342 -1.41 26.65 1.30
C LYS A 342 -1.89 25.43 0.54
N ASN A 343 -2.55 25.70 -0.59
CA ASN A 343 -2.94 24.68 -1.55
C ASN A 343 -2.17 24.88 -2.86
N ASP A 344 -1.74 23.78 -3.48
CA ASP A 344 -1.15 23.76 -4.82
C ASP A 344 -1.69 22.55 -5.60
N TRP A 345 -1.61 22.61 -6.93
CA TRP A 345 -2.26 21.67 -7.86
C TRP A 345 -1.21 21.09 -8.82
N PRO A 346 -0.19 20.37 -8.29
CA PRO A 346 0.88 19.87 -9.13
C PRO A 346 0.40 18.70 -10.00
N TYR A 347 0.96 18.59 -11.19
CA TYR A 347 0.66 17.49 -12.11
C TYR A 347 1.91 16.98 -12.82
N GLY A 348 1.87 15.70 -13.19
CA GLY A 348 2.92 14.97 -13.87
C GLY A 348 2.41 14.33 -15.16
N VAL A 349 3.20 14.39 -16.22
CA VAL A 349 2.93 13.68 -17.49
C VAL A 349 4.16 12.89 -17.90
N GLY A 350 3.95 11.76 -18.56
CA GLY A 350 5.07 11.00 -19.08
C GLY A 350 4.69 9.67 -19.68
N PHE A 351 5.70 8.83 -19.83
CA PHE A 351 5.58 7.49 -20.37
C PHE A 351 6.52 6.54 -19.65
N GLY A 352 6.28 5.25 -19.79
CA GLY A 352 7.12 4.24 -19.18
C GLY A 352 6.84 2.84 -19.71
N PHE A 353 7.54 1.88 -19.17
CA PHE A 353 7.28 0.47 -19.40
C PHE A 353 7.47 -0.36 -18.13
N GLN A 354 6.77 -1.48 -18.09
CA GLN A 354 6.99 -2.56 -17.14
C GLN A 354 7.34 -3.82 -17.90
N LEU A 355 8.41 -4.49 -17.47
CA LEU A 355 8.88 -5.75 -18.05
C LEU A 355 8.85 -6.83 -16.98
N ALA A 356 7.94 -7.80 -17.15
CA ALA A 356 7.88 -8.99 -16.31
C ALA A 356 8.93 -10.02 -16.79
N SER A 357 9.69 -10.54 -15.84
CA SER A 357 10.72 -11.56 -16.01
C SER A 357 10.58 -12.63 -14.92
N LEU A 358 11.36 -13.70 -15.01
CA LEU A 358 11.43 -14.72 -13.95
C LEU A 358 11.87 -14.15 -12.59
N GLY A 359 12.60 -13.04 -12.57
CA GLY A 359 13.07 -12.39 -11.32
C GLY A 359 12.06 -11.41 -10.72
N GLY A 360 11.11 -10.93 -11.51
CA GLY A 360 10.25 -9.81 -11.15
C GLY A 360 9.87 -8.90 -12.29
N VAL A 361 9.23 -7.79 -11.92
CA VAL A 361 8.74 -6.74 -12.78
C VAL A 361 9.63 -5.53 -12.60
N LEU A 362 10.41 -5.22 -13.62
CA LEU A 362 11.11 -3.94 -13.74
C LEU A 362 10.11 -2.89 -14.20
N ASN A 363 10.05 -1.75 -13.52
CA ASN A 363 9.24 -0.60 -13.89
C ASN A 363 10.15 0.61 -14.13
N LEU A 364 10.12 1.16 -15.34
CA LEU A 364 10.84 2.37 -15.70
C LEU A 364 9.84 3.42 -16.20
N SER A 365 9.88 4.63 -15.64
CA SER A 365 9.11 5.75 -16.19
C SER A 365 9.95 7.01 -16.32
N TYR A 366 9.63 7.79 -17.35
CA TYR A 366 10.15 9.12 -17.58
C TYR A 366 9.00 10.11 -17.45
N GLY A 367 9.13 11.07 -16.53
CA GLY A 367 8.07 12.02 -16.21
C GLY A 367 8.54 13.47 -16.10
N LEU A 368 7.66 14.38 -16.49
CA LEU A 368 7.79 15.83 -16.33
C LEU A 368 6.73 16.32 -15.33
N GLY A 369 7.15 17.06 -14.30
CA GLY A 369 6.26 17.67 -13.31
C GLY A 369 6.08 19.18 -13.50
N LYS A 370 4.95 19.72 -13.04
CA LYS A 370 4.69 21.16 -12.87
C LYS A 370 4.02 21.43 -11.54
N GLY A 371 4.41 22.51 -10.86
CA GLY A 371 3.86 22.91 -9.56
C GLY A 371 4.86 22.67 -8.43
N MET A 372 4.57 23.14 -7.22
CA MET A 372 5.49 23.04 -6.08
C MET A 372 6.89 23.62 -6.35
N GLY A 373 6.97 24.66 -7.18
CA GLY A 373 8.23 25.29 -7.61
C GLY A 373 8.91 24.62 -8.82
N GLU A 374 8.38 23.51 -9.33
CA GLU A 374 8.89 22.85 -10.55
C GLU A 374 8.23 23.43 -11.82
N GLU A 375 9.06 23.63 -12.83
CA GLU A 375 8.64 24.02 -14.18
C GLU A 375 8.78 22.85 -15.16
N MET A 376 7.87 22.77 -16.15
CA MET A 376 7.94 21.76 -17.21
C MET A 376 9.08 22.06 -18.19
N LYS A 377 10.27 21.61 -17.85
CA LYS A 377 11.46 21.66 -18.69
C LYS A 377 12.00 20.25 -18.85
N PHE A 378 12.39 19.87 -20.07
CA PHE A 378 12.98 18.54 -20.33
C PHE A 378 14.19 18.22 -19.45
N ARG A 379 14.99 19.24 -19.10
CA ARG A 379 16.13 19.10 -18.19
C ARG A 379 15.72 18.72 -16.75
N ASN A 380 14.48 19.02 -16.35
CA ASN A 380 13.94 18.70 -15.03
C ASN A 380 13.24 17.33 -15.01
N ALA A 381 13.22 16.61 -16.15
CA ALA A 381 12.57 15.31 -16.21
C ALA A 381 13.18 14.33 -15.21
N LYS A 382 12.31 13.49 -14.65
CA LYS A 382 12.67 12.50 -13.66
C LYS A 382 12.53 11.12 -14.27
N ILE A 383 13.58 10.31 -14.10
CA ILE A 383 13.54 8.88 -14.40
C ILE A 383 13.25 8.18 -13.08
N HIS A 384 12.15 7.44 -13.04
CA HIS A 384 11.79 6.59 -11.91
C HIS A 384 12.08 5.15 -12.25
N VAL A 385 12.83 4.48 -11.38
CA VAL A 385 13.12 3.06 -11.48
C VAL A 385 12.47 2.36 -10.29
N GLY A 386 11.65 1.36 -10.56
CA GLY A 386 11.07 0.48 -9.55
C GLY A 386 11.33 -0.96 -9.93
N TYR A 387 11.54 -1.81 -8.92
CA TYR A 387 11.64 -3.25 -9.11
C TYR A 387 10.71 -3.94 -8.13
N ILE A 388 9.78 -4.72 -8.65
CA ILE A 388 8.89 -5.56 -7.84
C ILE A 388 9.28 -6.99 -8.13
N ALA A 389 9.91 -7.66 -7.19
CA ALA A 389 10.18 -9.08 -7.35
C ALA A 389 8.87 -9.87 -7.54
N SER A 390 8.89 -10.80 -8.48
CA SER A 390 7.78 -11.65 -8.87
C SER A 390 8.35 -13.03 -9.18
N PHE A 391 7.98 -14.03 -8.39
CA PHE A 391 8.23 -15.46 -8.62
C PHE A 391 6.91 -16.23 -8.49
#